data_AF-A0A847UBJ2-F1
#
_entry.id   AF-A0A847UBJ2-F1
#
_cell.length_a   1.000
_cell.length_b   1.000
_cell.length_c   1.000
_cell.angle_alpha   90.00
_cell.angle_beta   90.00
_cell.angle_gamma   90.00
#
_symmetry.space_group_name_H-M   'P 1'
#
loop_
_entity.id
_entity.type
_entity.pdbx_description
1 polymer ?
#
loop_
_entity_poly.entity_id
_entity_poly.type
_entity_poly.pdbx_seq_one_letter_code
_entity_poly.pdbx_strand_id
1 'polypeptide(L)' 'MDSTEVSGSNKASDSWSSAEQEIGALVEEFISQDVVSAEIKQKAERLHEAGDSHKALRVILDSLD' A
#
# COMPACT_ATOMS: atom_id res chain seq x y z
N MET A 1 7.17 13.20 30.47
CA MET A 1 6.06 13.00 29.51
C MET A 1 6.59 12.07 28.44
N ASP A 2 5.94 10.94 28.32
CA ASP A 2 6.22 9.87 27.38
C ASP A 2 5.93 10.36 25.95
N SER A 3 6.87 10.17 25.03
CA SER A 3 6.64 10.38 23.60
C SER A 3 7.48 9.35 22.89
N THR A 4 6.87 8.18 22.72
CA THR A 4 7.37 7.11 21.87
C THR A 4 7.29 7.59 20.41
N GLU A 5 8.39 8.16 19.94
CA GLU A 5 8.58 8.41 18.51
C GLU A 5 8.79 7.05 17.83
N VAL A 6 7.70 6.44 17.37
CA VAL A 6 7.73 5.37 16.36
C VAL A 6 8.28 6.00 15.08
N SER A 7 9.61 6.02 14.99
CA SER A 7 10.34 6.36 13.79
C SER A 7 10.48 5.09 12.96
N GLY A 8 9.47 4.85 12.13
CA GLY A 8 9.45 3.74 11.19
C GLY A 8 8.12 3.75 10.45
N SER A 9 8.16 4.01 9.14
CA SER A 9 7.01 4.09 8.22
C SER A 9 6.25 5.42 8.23
N ASN A 10 6.70 6.39 7.42
CA ASN A 10 5.82 7.33 6.67
C ASN A 10 6.56 8.54 6.07
N LYS A 11 7.83 8.42 5.65
CA LYS A 11 8.49 9.53 4.94
C LYS A 11 8.17 9.60 3.44
N ALA A 12 7.44 8.62 2.89
CA ALA A 12 7.09 8.57 1.47
C ALA A 12 5.74 9.20 1.14
N SER A 13 4.78 9.18 2.08
CA SER A 13 3.39 9.57 1.82
C SER A 13 3.15 11.08 1.81
N ASP A 14 4.07 11.87 2.36
CA ASP A 14 4.00 13.34 2.42
C ASP A 14 4.23 14.02 1.05
N SER A 15 4.79 13.31 0.06
CA SER A 15 5.05 13.83 -1.28
C SER A 15 4.03 13.39 -2.34
N TRP A 16 2.99 12.64 -1.95
CA TRP A 16 2.00 12.09 -2.86
C TRP A 16 0.86 13.07 -3.12
N SER A 17 0.36 13.09 -4.35
CA SER A 17 -0.90 13.79 -4.66
C SER A 17 -2.08 13.12 -3.94
N SER A 18 -3.17 13.88 -3.77
CA SER A 18 -4.40 13.36 -3.14
C SER A 18 -4.91 12.06 -3.79
N ALA A 19 -4.71 11.88 -5.10
CA ALA A 19 -5.10 10.67 -5.81
C ALA A 19 -4.16 9.48 -5.50
N GLU A 20 -2.86 9.73 -5.39
CA GLU A 20 -1.88 8.69 -5.03
C GLU A 20 -2.05 8.23 -3.59
N GLN A 21 -2.45 9.13 -2.69
CA GLN A 21 -2.81 8.80 -1.30
C GLN A 21 -4.07 7.93 -1.22
N GLU A 22 -5.11 8.25 -1.98
CA GLU A 22 -6.34 7.45 -2.04
C GLU A 22 -6.06 6.03 -2.58
N ILE A 23 -5.23 5.92 -3.62
CA ILE A 23 -4.83 4.62 -4.16
C ILE A 23 -3.94 3.84 -3.19
N GLY A 24 -3.05 4.51 -2.47
CA GLY A 24 -2.25 3.90 -1.39
C GLY A 24 -3.14 3.29 -0.31
N ALA A 25 -4.13 4.04 0.17
CA ALA A 25 -5.08 3.56 1.18
C ALA A 25 -5.86 2.34 0.71
N LEU A 26 -6.31 2.33 -0.55
CA LEU A 26 -6.99 1.16 -1.14
C LEU A 26 -6.08 -0.07 -1.17
N VAL A 27 -4.81 0.09 -1.56
CA VAL A 27 -3.84 -1.01 -1.58
C VAL A 27 -3.64 -1.58 -0.16
N GLU A 28 -3.46 -0.73 0.84
CA GLU A 28 -3.34 -1.15 2.24
C GLU A 28 -4.59 -1.90 2.74
N GLU A 29 -5.78 -1.42 2.36
CA GLU A 29 -7.05 -2.06 2.69
C GLU A 29 -7.15 -3.46 2.07
N PHE A 30 -6.85 -3.60 0.77
CA PHE A 30 -6.87 -4.90 0.09
C PHE A 30 -5.85 -5.89 0.67
N ILE A 31 -4.64 -5.42 1.01
CA ILE A 31 -3.62 -6.25 1.66
C ILE A 31 -4.11 -6.73 3.03
N SER A 32 -4.84 -5.88 3.77
CA SER A 32 -5.36 -6.22 5.10
C SER A 32 -6.55 -7.19 5.06
N GLN A 33 -7.37 -7.17 3.99
CA GLN A 33 -8.60 -7.95 3.90
C GLN A 33 -8.43 -9.43 3.51
N ASP A 34 -7.22 -9.89 3.17
CA ASP A 34 -6.96 -11.31 2.79
C ASP A 34 -7.81 -11.85 1.64
N VAL A 35 -8.25 -10.94 0.77
CA VAL A 35 -9.04 -11.22 -0.43
C VAL A 35 -8.22 -11.75 -1.59
N VAL A 36 -6.90 -11.55 -1.58
CA VAL A 36 -5.97 -12.05 -2.60
C VAL A 36 -4.93 -12.97 -1.97
N SER A 37 -4.34 -13.85 -2.78
CA SER A 37 -3.34 -14.81 -2.30
C SER A 37 -2.10 -14.11 -1.73
N ALA A 38 -1.38 -14.80 -0.84
CA ALA A 38 -0.17 -14.26 -0.20
C ALA A 38 0.91 -13.80 -1.20
N GLU A 39 1.00 -14.46 -2.36
CA GLU A 39 1.92 -14.06 -3.44
C GLU A 39 1.53 -12.70 -4.03
N ILE A 40 0.24 -12.49 -4.29
CA ILE A 40 -0.29 -11.22 -4.81
C ILE A 40 -0.14 -10.12 -3.78
N LYS A 41 -0.43 -10.38 -2.50
CA LYS A 41 -0.20 -9.42 -1.41
C LYS A 41 1.25 -8.96 -1.36
N GLN A 42 2.18 -9.90 -1.33
CA GLN A 42 3.60 -9.58 -1.24
C GLN A 42 4.08 -8.79 -2.46
N LYS A 43 3.54 -9.10 -3.65
CA LYS A 43 3.86 -8.36 -4.88
C LYS A 43 3.30 -6.93 -4.84
N ALA A 44 2.06 -6.76 -4.38
CA ALA A 44 1.42 -5.46 -4.26
C ALA A 44 2.10 -4.58 -3.20
N GLU A 45 2.47 -5.15 -2.05
CA GLU A 45 3.19 -4.47 -0.97
C GLU A 45 4.53 -3.92 -1.46
N ARG A 46 5.34 -4.73 -2.16
CA ARG A 46 6.62 -4.28 -2.74
C ARG A 46 6.45 -3.14 -3.75
N LEU A 47 5.39 -3.18 -4.56
CA LEU A 47 5.10 -2.12 -5.51
C LEU A 47 4.68 -0.83 -4.78
N HIS A 48 3.86 -0.95 -3.74
CA HIS A 48 3.43 0.18 -2.92
C HIS A 48 4.61 0.84 -2.18
N GLU A 49 5.47 0.05 -1.54
CA GLU A 49 6.70 0.54 -0.88
C GLU A 49 7.66 1.22 -1.86
N ALA A 50 7.68 0.81 -3.13
CA ALA A 50 8.45 1.45 -4.19
C ALA A 50 7.82 2.74 -4.72
N GLY A 51 6.65 3.15 -4.21
CA GLY A 51 5.88 4.31 -4.70
C GLY A 51 5.04 4.02 -5.94
N ASP A 52 4.95 2.76 -6.37
CA ASP A 52 4.21 2.30 -7.54
C ASP A 52 2.78 1.84 -7.17
N SER A 53 2.07 2.60 -6.32
CA SER A 53 0.75 2.24 -5.76
C SER A 53 -0.31 1.93 -6.83
N HIS A 54 -0.28 2.61 -7.98
CA HIS A 54 -1.17 2.30 -9.11
C HIS A 54 -0.93 0.90 -9.68
N LYS A 55 0.33 0.47 -9.80
CA LYS A 55 0.65 -0.88 -10.27
C LYS A 55 0.29 -1.91 -9.21
N ALA A 56 0.49 -1.59 -7.93
CA ALA A 56 0.08 -2.44 -6.82
C ALA A 56 -1.43 -2.72 -6.87
N LEU A 57 -2.26 -1.67 -7.00
CA LEU A 57 -3.71 -1.81 -7.10
C LEU A 57 -4.11 -2.63 -8.34
N ARG A 58 -3.48 -2.39 -9.48
CA ARG A 58 -3.75 -3.16 -10.71
C ARG A 58 -3.46 -4.65 -10.53
N VAL A 59 -2.34 -5.01 -9.91
CA VAL A 59 -1.98 -6.41 -9.63
C VAL A 59 -3.02 -7.10 -8.74
N ILE A 60 -3.57 -6.37 -7.75
CA ILE A 60 -4.63 -6.88 -6.89
C ILE A 60 -5.90 -7.11 -7.72
N LEU A 61 -6.36 -6.11 -8.47
CA LEU A 61 -7.57 -6.19 -9.28
C LEU A 61 -7.49 -7.29 -10.35
N ASP A 62 -6.37 -7.40 -11.07
CA ASP A 62 -6.15 -8.43 -12.10
C ASP A 62 -6.15 -9.86 -11.52
N SER A 63 -6.03 -10.01 -10.19
CA SER A 63 -6.09 -11.33 -9.52
C SER A 63 -7.48 -11.71 -9.01
N LEU A 64 -8.42 -10.76 -9.02
CA LEU A 64 -9.80 -10.94 -8.56
C LEU A 64 -10.77 -11.24 -9.73
N ASP A 65 -10.34 -10.99 -10.97
CA ASP A 65 -11.04 -11.32 -12.22
C ASP A 65 -10.68 -12.75 -12.70
#